data_AF-A0A518ARV3-F1
#
_entry.id   AF-A0A518ARV3-F1
#
_cell.length_a   1.000
_cell.length_b   1.000
_cell.length_c   1.000
_cell.angle_alpha   90.00
_cell.angle_beta   90.00
_cell.angle_gamma   90.00
#
_symmetry.space_group_name_H-M   'P 1'
#
loop_
_entity.id
_entity.type
_entity.pdbx_description
1 polymer ?
#
loop_
_entity_poly.entity_id
_entity_poly.type
_entity_poly.pdbx_seq_one_letter_code
_entity_poly.pdbx_strand_id
1 'polypeptide(L)'
;MLVSILADSPQPTFDVGWALLVVIRVLHITCAAAIFGGLVYIHQMVAPLTEGADDPAEALYRGRRSAWAKVVMMATAFLILSGFLQYYYNMTGHEDLPPLYHALFGIKFLLAFFVFYVAAGTAGKSALASDMQKNITKWVKLGIAAVLVIFVLAAVMRTFPKVPLAAEAAPAAAADEKASPDNNDTPITEENSETNDG
;
A
#
# COMPACT_ATOMS: atom_id res chain seq x y z
N MET A 1 1.43 -35.32 -5.15
CA MET A 1 2.56 -34.38 -5.00
C MET A 1 2.17 -32.91 -4.99
N LEU A 2 1.09 -32.46 -5.65
CA LEU A 2 0.63 -31.05 -5.57
C LEU A 2 -0.24 -30.72 -4.34
N VAL A 3 -0.86 -31.72 -3.72
CA VAL A 3 -1.77 -31.53 -2.56
C VAL A 3 -1.00 -31.27 -1.27
N SER A 4 0.23 -31.77 -1.15
CA SER A 4 1.03 -31.68 0.08
C SER A 4 1.72 -30.33 0.29
N ILE A 5 1.82 -29.47 -0.74
CA ILE A 5 2.45 -28.14 -0.66
C ILE A 5 1.48 -27.09 -0.07
N LEU A 6 0.17 -27.34 -0.11
CA LEU A 6 -0.85 -26.41 0.40
C LEU A 6 -1.17 -26.59 1.89
N ALA A 7 -0.71 -27.69 2.51
CA ALA A 7 -1.11 -28.07 3.85
C ALA A 7 -0.39 -27.30 4.97
N ASP A 8 0.74 -26.65 4.66
CA ASP A 8 1.64 -26.03 5.66
C ASP A 8 1.69 -24.51 5.57
N SER A 9 0.65 -23.89 4.99
CA SER A 9 0.53 -22.43 5.01
C SER A 9 0.09 -22.00 6.42
N PRO A 10 0.88 -21.17 7.14
CA PRO A 10 0.50 -20.69 8.46
C PRO A 10 -0.89 -20.04 8.37
N GLN A 11 -1.82 -20.53 9.18
CA GLN A 11 -3.19 -20.05 9.19
C GLN A 11 -3.17 -18.56 9.57
N PRO A 12 -3.85 -17.68 8.81
CA PRO A 12 -3.90 -16.27 9.15
C PRO A 12 -4.55 -16.11 10.53
N THR A 13 -3.80 -15.61 11.51
CA THR A 13 -4.36 -15.25 12.81
C THR A 13 -5.21 -14.01 12.63
N PHE A 14 -6.52 -14.17 12.78
CA PHE A 14 -7.47 -13.04 12.76
C PHE A 14 -7.45 -12.32 14.11
N ASP A 15 -6.32 -11.71 14.45
CA ASP A 15 -6.20 -10.90 15.65
C ASP A 15 -6.65 -9.45 15.41
N VAL A 16 -6.81 -8.70 16.51
CA VAL A 16 -7.25 -7.30 16.49
C VAL A 16 -6.24 -6.40 15.76
N GLY A 17 -4.95 -6.71 15.85
CA GLY A 17 -3.88 -5.97 15.17
C GLY A 17 -3.96 -6.14 13.65
N TRP A 18 -4.16 -7.36 13.17
CA TRP A 18 -4.41 -7.70 11.77
C TRP A 18 -5.64 -6.95 11.24
N ALA A 19 -6.75 -7.01 11.97
CA ALA A 19 -7.98 -6.34 11.57
C ALA A 19 -7.78 -4.81 11.45
N LEU A 20 -7.07 -4.20 12.40
CA LEU A 20 -6.74 -2.79 12.38
C LEU A 20 -5.88 -2.41 11.17
N LEU A 21 -4.84 -3.21 10.85
CA LEU A 21 -3.99 -2.99 9.68
C LEU A 21 -4.78 -3.08 8.36
N VAL A 22 -5.72 -4.02 8.27
CA VAL A 22 -6.60 -4.15 7.10
C VAL A 22 -7.49 -2.92 6.99
N VAL A 23 -8.12 -2.46 8.07
CA VAL A 23 -9.00 -1.28 8.07
C VAL A 23 -8.23 -0.02 7.64
N ILE A 24 -7.04 0.22 8.20
CA ILE A 24 -6.19 1.36 7.84
C ILE A 24 -5.85 1.31 6.34
N ARG A 25 -5.51 0.13 5.83
CA ARG A 25 -5.18 -0.04 4.41
C ARG A 25 -6.39 0.21 3.51
N VAL A 26 -7.56 -0.30 3.87
CA VAL A 26 -8.81 -0.07 3.12
C VAL A 26 -9.13 1.41 3.09
N LEU A 27 -9.08 2.09 4.24
CA LEU A 27 -9.31 3.53 4.32
C LEU A 27 -8.27 4.33 3.50
N HIS A 28 -7.02 3.91 3.50
CA HIS A 28 -5.99 4.55 2.67
C HIS A 28 -6.33 4.45 1.19
N ILE A 29 -6.70 3.25 0.72
CA ILE A 29 -7.04 3.02 -0.70
C ILE A 29 -8.30 3.79 -1.08
N THR A 30 -9.31 3.86 -0.21
CA THR A 30 -10.55 4.63 -0.50
C THR A 30 -10.29 6.13 -0.57
N CYS A 31 -9.43 6.69 0.29
CA CYS A 31 -9.01 8.09 0.16
C CYS A 31 -8.25 8.36 -1.14
N ALA A 32 -7.34 7.46 -1.53
CA ALA A 32 -6.63 7.57 -2.80
C ALA A 32 -7.60 7.51 -4.00
N ALA A 33 -8.56 6.58 -3.95
CA ALA A 33 -9.60 6.43 -4.96
C ALA A 33 -10.52 7.66 -5.04
N ALA A 34 -10.83 8.31 -3.91
CA ALA A 34 -11.63 9.53 -3.90
C ALA A 34 -10.92 10.69 -4.60
N ILE A 35 -9.62 10.89 -4.36
CA ILE A 35 -8.82 11.91 -5.08
C ILE A 35 -8.75 11.57 -6.56
N PHE A 36 -8.42 10.32 -6.90
CA PHE A 36 -8.33 9.87 -8.29
C PHE A 36 -9.66 10.07 -9.05
N GLY A 37 -10.77 9.60 -8.48
CA GLY A 37 -12.10 9.75 -9.05
C GLY A 37 -12.51 11.21 -9.22
N GLY A 38 -12.16 12.08 -8.25
CA GLY A 38 -12.39 13.52 -8.36
C GLY A 38 -11.58 14.17 -9.49
N LEU A 39 -10.32 13.79 -9.69
CA LEU A 39 -9.52 14.26 -10.81
C LEU A 39 -10.07 13.79 -12.17
N VAL A 40 -10.48 12.53 -12.27
CA VAL A 40 -11.13 11.99 -13.47
C VAL A 40 -12.44 12.74 -13.74
N TYR A 41 -13.27 12.96 -12.72
CA TYR A 41 -14.50 13.72 -12.85
C TYR A 41 -14.25 15.14 -13.35
N ILE A 42 -13.30 15.86 -12.75
CA ILE A 42 -12.89 17.20 -13.20
C ILE A 42 -12.42 17.15 -14.65
N HIS A 43 -11.58 16.20 -15.03
CA HIS A 43 -11.11 16.07 -16.41
C HIS A 43 -12.27 15.98 -17.42
N GLN A 44 -13.26 15.13 -17.13
CA GLN A 44 -14.41 14.93 -18.01
C GLN A 44 -15.32 16.15 -18.08
N MET A 45 -15.37 16.94 -17.01
CA MET A 45 -16.23 18.12 -16.92
C MET A 45 -15.55 19.41 -17.41
N VAL A 46 -14.21 19.48 -17.38
CA VAL A 46 -13.46 20.69 -17.77
C VAL A 46 -13.78 21.09 -19.20
N ALA A 47 -13.61 20.20 -20.19
CA ALA A 47 -13.86 20.57 -21.59
C ALA A 47 -15.30 21.06 -21.87
N PRO A 48 -16.37 20.30 -21.51
CA PRO A 48 -17.73 20.72 -21.83
C PRO A 48 -18.26 21.91 -21.02
N LEU A 49 -17.71 22.20 -19.83
CA LEU A 49 -18.21 23.29 -18.97
C LEU A 49 -17.41 24.59 -19.09
N THR A 50 -16.20 24.55 -19.64
CA THR A 50 -15.34 25.74 -19.75
C THR A 50 -15.37 26.38 -21.14
N GLU A 51 -15.91 25.68 -22.14
CA GLU A 51 -16.04 26.20 -23.50
C GLU A 51 -17.10 27.33 -23.55
N GLY A 52 -16.65 28.55 -23.84
CA GLY A 52 -17.53 29.73 -23.95
C GLY A 52 -18.03 30.31 -22.61
N ALA A 53 -17.50 29.84 -21.47
CA ALA A 53 -17.87 30.36 -20.15
C ALA A 53 -17.07 31.63 -19.79
N ASP A 54 -17.76 32.67 -19.30
CA ASP A 54 -17.13 33.90 -18.80
C ASP A 54 -16.27 33.64 -17.55
N ASP A 55 -16.71 32.72 -16.68
CA ASP A 55 -15.93 32.19 -15.56
C ASP A 55 -15.89 30.65 -15.60
N PRO A 56 -14.82 30.08 -16.20
CA PRO A 56 -14.61 28.63 -16.28
C PRO A 56 -14.57 27.92 -14.92
N ALA A 57 -14.09 28.59 -13.88
CA ALA A 57 -13.93 28.00 -12.55
C ALA A 57 -15.28 27.94 -11.81
N GLU A 58 -16.10 28.99 -11.92
CA GLU A 58 -17.46 28.98 -11.39
C GLU A 58 -18.33 27.93 -12.09
N ALA A 59 -18.24 27.84 -13.42
CA ALA A 59 -18.95 26.87 -14.23
C ALA A 59 -18.62 25.41 -13.87
N LEU A 60 -17.34 25.13 -13.59
CA LEU A 60 -16.87 23.79 -13.22
C LEU A 60 -17.41 23.33 -11.85
N TYR A 61 -17.45 24.24 -10.86
CA TYR A 61 -17.75 23.85 -9.48
C TYR A 61 -19.18 24.14 -9.02
N ARG A 62 -19.93 25.03 -9.70
CA ARG A 62 -21.30 25.45 -9.31
C ARG A 62 -21.44 25.69 -7.80
N GLY A 63 -20.54 26.47 -7.21
CA GLY A 63 -20.53 26.77 -5.77
C GLY A 63 -20.06 25.64 -4.83
N ARG A 64 -19.83 24.42 -5.33
CA ARG A 64 -19.37 23.26 -4.52
C ARG A 64 -17.85 23.14 -4.37
N ARG A 65 -17.11 24.15 -4.82
CA ARG A 65 -15.64 24.18 -4.76
C ARG A 65 -15.12 24.00 -3.33
N SER A 66 -15.80 24.59 -2.34
CA SER A 66 -15.43 24.47 -0.93
C SER A 66 -15.62 23.05 -0.39
N ALA A 67 -16.63 22.31 -0.87
CA ALA A 67 -16.83 20.91 -0.52
C ALA A 67 -15.71 20.04 -1.10
N TRP A 68 -15.34 20.27 -2.36
CA TRP A 68 -14.21 19.57 -2.98
C TRP A 68 -12.89 19.84 -2.24
N ALA A 69 -12.61 21.11 -1.90
CA ALA A 69 -11.42 21.47 -1.12
C ALA A 69 -11.36 20.74 0.23
N LYS A 70 -12.48 20.65 0.96
CA LYS A 70 -12.55 19.92 2.23
C LYS A 70 -12.26 18.43 2.06
N VAL A 71 -12.83 17.79 1.04
CA VAL A 71 -12.59 16.39 0.72
C VAL A 71 -11.13 16.14 0.39
N VAL A 72 -10.52 16.99 -0.47
CA VAL A 72 -9.09 16.88 -0.82
C VAL A 72 -8.21 17.03 0.42
N MET A 73 -8.48 18.02 1.28
CA MET A 73 -7.71 18.25 2.50
C MET A 73 -7.79 17.08 3.48
N MET A 74 -9.01 16.58 3.74
CA MET A 74 -9.20 15.43 4.64
C MET A 74 -8.55 14.16 4.08
N ALA A 75 -8.75 13.86 2.80
CA ALA A 75 -8.16 12.69 2.15
C ALA A 75 -6.63 12.77 2.13
N THR A 76 -6.06 13.95 1.84
CA THR A 76 -4.61 14.17 1.84
C THR A 76 -4.02 13.96 3.23
N ALA A 77 -4.60 14.58 4.27
CA ALA A 77 -4.13 14.41 5.64
C ALA A 77 -4.19 12.94 6.07
N PHE A 78 -5.27 12.24 5.75
CA PHE A 78 -5.42 10.83 6.05
C PHE A 78 -4.40 9.96 5.30
N LEU A 79 -4.17 10.21 4.00
CA LEU A 79 -3.22 9.47 3.18
C LEU A 79 -1.78 9.63 3.67
N ILE A 80 -1.41 10.84 4.08
CA ILE A 80 -0.10 11.11 4.66
C ILE A 80 0.04 10.31 5.97
N LEU A 81 -0.88 10.48 6.91
CA LEU A 81 -0.81 9.82 8.21
C LEU A 81 -0.79 8.30 8.10
N SER A 82 -1.73 7.71 7.36
CA SER A 82 -1.80 6.26 7.16
C SER A 82 -0.63 5.71 6.34
N GLY A 83 -0.13 6.48 5.36
CA GLY A 83 1.07 6.13 4.60
C GLY A 83 2.32 6.05 5.47
N PHE A 84 2.49 7.02 6.38
CA PHE A 84 3.59 7.03 7.35
C PHE A 84 3.49 5.86 8.34
N LEU A 85 2.31 5.60 8.92
CA LEU A 85 2.11 4.48 9.85
C LEU A 85 2.42 3.13 9.18
N GLN A 86 1.95 2.94 7.94
CA GLN A 86 2.19 1.71 7.20
C GLN A 86 3.67 1.55 6.81
N TYR A 87 4.36 2.64 6.47
CA TYR A 87 5.79 2.63 6.19
C TYR A 87 6.60 2.28 7.43
N TYR A 88 6.31 2.93 8.57
CA TYR A 88 6.96 2.69 9.84
C TYR A 88 6.83 1.21 10.25
N TYR A 89 5.61 0.66 10.23
CA TYR A 89 5.38 -0.74 10.57
C TYR A 89 6.15 -1.71 9.65
N ASN A 90 6.17 -1.44 8.34
CA ASN A 90 6.94 -2.27 7.40
C ASN A 90 8.45 -2.21 7.68
N MET A 91 8.98 -1.05 8.06
CA MET A 91 10.41 -0.84 8.29
C MET A 91 10.87 -1.43 9.63
N THR A 92 10.03 -1.46 10.66
CA THR A 92 10.36 -2.08 11.94
C THR A 92 10.15 -3.60 11.95
N GLY A 93 9.34 -4.14 11.04
CA GLY A 93 8.98 -5.56 10.99
C GLY A 93 9.81 -6.44 10.06
N HIS A 94 10.73 -5.87 9.26
CA HIS A 94 11.53 -6.64 8.29
C HIS A 94 12.99 -6.16 8.31
N GLU A 95 13.95 -7.06 8.50
CA GLU A 95 15.39 -6.75 8.67
C GLU A 95 16.08 -6.47 7.32
N ASP A 96 15.56 -7.04 6.22
CA ASP A 96 16.21 -7.03 4.90
C ASP A 96 15.31 -6.48 3.78
N LEU A 97 14.89 -5.21 3.86
CA LEU A 97 14.29 -4.55 2.69
C LEU A 97 15.38 -4.10 1.70
N PRO A 98 15.32 -4.51 0.42
CA PRO A 98 16.29 -4.09 -0.57
C PRO A 98 16.38 -2.55 -0.68
N PRO A 99 17.56 -1.96 -0.93
CA PRO A 99 17.70 -0.51 -1.16
C PRO A 99 16.79 0.01 -2.27
N LEU A 100 16.51 -0.82 -3.28
CA LEU A 100 15.59 -0.53 -4.36
C LEU A 100 14.14 -0.32 -3.86
N TYR A 101 13.71 -1.04 -2.83
CA TYR A 101 12.38 -0.87 -2.23
C TYR A 101 12.21 0.55 -1.65
N HIS A 102 13.22 1.05 -0.96
CA HIS A 102 13.21 2.39 -0.37
C HIS A 102 13.20 3.48 -1.44
N ALA A 103 13.99 3.31 -2.50
CA ALA A 103 13.98 4.24 -3.63
C ALA A 103 12.61 4.29 -4.33
N LEU A 104 12.01 3.12 -4.62
CA LEU A 104 10.68 3.04 -5.23
C LEU A 104 9.59 3.65 -4.31
N PHE A 105 9.68 3.41 -3.00
CA PHE A 105 8.80 4.04 -2.03
C PHE A 105 8.95 5.57 -2.04
N GLY A 106 10.18 6.08 -2.02
CA GLY A 106 10.46 7.52 -2.06
C GLY A 106 9.91 8.19 -3.32
N ILE A 107 10.10 7.57 -4.49
CA ILE A 107 9.54 8.06 -5.76
C ILE A 107 8.01 8.07 -5.69
N LYS A 108 7.38 6.98 -5.25
CA LYS A 108 5.92 6.90 -5.07
C LYS A 108 5.42 8.01 -4.14
N PHE A 109 6.12 8.26 -3.04
CA PHE A 109 5.76 9.27 -2.06
C PHE A 109 5.85 10.68 -2.65
N LEU A 110 6.92 10.99 -3.39
CA LEU A 110 7.07 12.28 -4.07
C LEU A 110 5.98 12.51 -5.13
N LEU A 111 5.64 11.47 -5.90
CA LEU A 111 4.51 11.51 -6.83
C LEU A 111 3.18 11.75 -6.10
N ALA A 112 2.99 11.19 -4.90
CA ALA A 112 1.78 11.43 -4.12
C ALA A 112 1.66 12.91 -3.71
N PHE A 113 2.74 13.57 -3.28
CA PHE A 113 2.72 15.01 -3.03
C PHE A 113 2.40 15.82 -4.28
N PHE A 114 2.93 15.41 -5.43
CA PHE A 114 2.58 16.04 -6.69
C PHE A 114 1.08 15.93 -6.98
N VAL A 115 0.48 14.75 -6.77
CA VAL A 115 -0.98 14.55 -6.92
C VAL A 115 -1.76 15.41 -5.94
N PHE A 116 -1.33 15.51 -4.67
CA PHE A 116 -1.98 16.36 -3.68
C PHE A 116 -1.90 17.84 -4.06
N TYR A 117 -0.75 18.28 -4.58
CA TYR A 117 -0.59 19.63 -5.10
C TYR A 117 -1.55 19.92 -6.25
N VAL A 118 -1.65 19.03 -7.24
CA VAL A 118 -2.59 19.17 -8.35
C VAL A 118 -4.03 19.21 -7.84
N ALA A 119 -4.43 18.25 -7.00
CA ALA A 119 -5.77 18.17 -6.44
C ALA A 119 -6.13 19.43 -5.65
N ALA A 120 -5.24 19.90 -4.77
CA ALA A 120 -5.44 21.12 -3.99
C ALA A 120 -5.51 22.37 -4.88
N GLY A 121 -4.65 22.47 -5.89
CA GLY A 121 -4.64 23.59 -6.82
C GLY A 121 -5.90 23.68 -7.69
N THR A 122 -6.58 22.55 -7.97
CA THR A 122 -7.89 22.59 -8.65
C THR A 122 -8.94 23.31 -7.80
N ALA A 123 -8.87 23.19 -6.47
CA ALA A 123 -9.83 23.76 -5.54
C ALA A 123 -9.38 25.11 -4.90
N GLY A 124 -8.09 25.45 -4.99
CA GLY A 124 -7.49 26.57 -4.28
C GLY A 124 -7.85 27.95 -4.83
N LYS A 125 -7.91 28.97 -3.98
CA LYS A 125 -8.17 30.38 -4.36
C LYS A 125 -6.92 31.26 -4.38
N SER A 126 -5.74 30.66 -4.19
CA SER A 126 -4.47 31.39 -4.17
C SER A 126 -4.05 31.81 -5.59
N ALA A 127 -3.16 32.81 -5.68
CA ALA A 127 -2.60 33.26 -6.96
C ALA A 127 -1.87 32.13 -7.73
N LEU A 128 -1.20 31.21 -7.02
CA LEU A 128 -0.60 30.02 -7.62
C LEU A 128 -1.67 29.07 -8.20
N ALA A 129 -2.79 28.90 -7.50
CA ALA A 129 -3.87 28.05 -7.97
C ALA A 129 -4.58 28.64 -9.20
N SER A 130 -4.74 29.97 -9.27
CA SER A 130 -5.35 30.62 -10.44
C SER A 130 -4.48 30.51 -11.69
N ASP A 131 -3.15 30.60 -11.55
CA ASP A 131 -2.24 30.39 -12.68
C ASP A 131 -2.26 28.94 -13.17
N MET A 132 -2.27 27.98 -12.24
CA MET A 132 -2.42 26.55 -12.57
C MET A 132 -3.75 26.27 -13.29
N GLN A 133 -4.84 26.92 -12.87
CA GLN A 133 -6.18 26.74 -13.44
C GLN A 133 -6.29 27.18 -14.91
N LYS A 134 -5.46 28.12 -15.38
CA LYS A 134 -5.40 28.48 -16.81
C LYS A 134 -5.07 27.30 -17.71
N ASN A 135 -4.33 26.32 -17.20
CA ASN A 135 -3.97 25.09 -17.91
C ASN A 135 -4.55 23.86 -17.20
N ILE A 136 -5.71 23.98 -16.52
CA ILE A 136 -6.26 22.93 -15.65
C ILE A 136 -6.33 21.56 -16.32
N THR A 137 -6.68 21.50 -17.61
CA THR A 137 -6.72 20.23 -18.37
C THR A 137 -5.38 19.52 -18.39
N LYS A 138 -4.27 20.25 -18.61
CA LYS A 138 -2.92 19.68 -18.64
C LYS A 138 -2.53 19.18 -17.24
N TRP A 139 -2.78 19.98 -16.22
CA TRP A 139 -2.45 19.64 -14.83
C TRP A 139 -3.25 18.44 -14.32
N VAL A 140 -4.54 18.38 -14.62
CA VAL A 140 -5.39 17.23 -14.24
C VAL A 140 -4.97 15.97 -14.99
N LYS A 141 -4.66 16.03 -16.29
CA LYS A 141 -4.11 14.90 -17.05
C LYS A 141 -2.81 14.39 -16.43
N LEU A 142 -1.91 15.31 -16.07
CA LEU A 142 -0.63 14.96 -15.44
C LEU A 142 -0.84 14.34 -14.05
N GLY A 143 -1.80 14.86 -13.26
CA GLY A 143 -2.19 14.28 -11.97
C GLY A 143 -2.76 12.87 -12.12
N ILE A 144 -3.66 12.64 -13.08
CA ILE A 144 -4.20 11.31 -13.39
C ILE A 144 -3.07 10.34 -13.78
N ALA A 145 -2.17 10.75 -14.67
CA ALA A 145 -1.02 9.94 -15.06
C ALA A 145 -0.12 9.61 -13.85
N ALA A 146 0.14 10.57 -12.97
CA ALA A 146 0.91 10.35 -11.75
C ALA A 146 0.25 9.32 -10.81
N VAL A 147 -1.08 9.35 -10.64
CA VAL A 147 -1.81 8.33 -9.86
C VAL A 147 -1.66 6.93 -10.47
N LEU A 148 -1.75 6.82 -11.80
CA LEU A 148 -1.55 5.52 -12.48
C LEU A 148 -0.13 4.99 -12.25
N VAL A 149 0.89 5.85 -12.34
CA VAL A 149 2.27 5.46 -12.04
C VAL A 149 2.41 5.01 -10.58
N ILE A 150 1.77 5.70 -9.63
CA ILE A 150 1.74 5.29 -8.21
C ILE A 150 1.17 3.87 -8.05
N PHE A 151 0.11 3.52 -8.78
CA PHE A 151 -0.48 2.18 -8.73
C PHE A 151 0.45 1.11 -9.32
N VAL A 152 1.11 1.40 -10.44
CA VAL A 152 2.12 0.50 -11.02
C VAL A 152 3.27 0.28 -10.03
N LEU A 153 3.81 1.34 -9.44
CA LEU A 153 4.85 1.24 -8.42
C LEU A 153 4.39 0.43 -7.20
N ALA A 154 3.16 0.65 -6.74
CA ALA A 154 2.59 -0.10 -5.62
C ALA A 154 2.44 -1.60 -5.94
N ALA A 155 2.03 -1.94 -7.17
CA ALA A 155 1.93 -3.33 -7.62
C ALA A 155 3.31 -3.99 -7.72
N VAL A 156 4.30 -3.30 -8.29
CA VAL A 156 5.69 -3.77 -8.36
C VAL A 156 6.29 -3.96 -6.97
N MET A 157 6.08 -3.02 -6.05
CA MET A 157 6.55 -3.16 -4.66
C MET A 157 5.93 -4.37 -3.94
N ARG A 158 4.74 -4.82 -4.36
CA ARG A 158 4.06 -5.98 -3.79
C ARG A 158 4.70 -7.30 -4.21
N THR A 159 5.48 -7.34 -5.29
CA THR A 159 6.14 -8.56 -5.75
C THR A 159 7.45 -8.85 -5.02
N PHE A 160 7.97 -7.91 -4.22
CA PHE A 160 9.19 -8.16 -3.44
C PHE A 160 8.90 -9.10 -2.26
N PRO A 161 9.71 -10.16 -2.05
CA PRO A 161 9.59 -11.01 -0.88
C PRO A 161 9.86 -10.19 0.38
N LYS A 162 8.99 -10.34 1.37
CA LYS A 162 9.09 -9.68 2.67
C LYS A 162 9.48 -10.74 3.68
N VAL A 163 10.72 -10.70 4.17
CA VAL A 163 11.20 -11.60 5.22
C VAL A 163 10.86 -10.98 6.57
N PRO A 164 9.94 -11.58 7.37
CA PRO A 164 9.59 -11.07 8.69
C PRO A 164 10.78 -11.19 9.66
N LEU A 165 10.90 -10.26 10.61
CA LEU A 165 11.93 -10.32 11.66
C LEU A 165 11.85 -11.64 12.43
N ALA A 166 13.02 -12.17 12.84
CA ALA A 166 13.12 -13.42 13.61
C ALA A 166 12.27 -13.42 14.91
N ALA A 167 11.96 -12.25 15.47
CA ALA A 167 11.07 -12.10 16.62
C ALA A 167 9.59 -12.45 16.32
N GLU A 168 9.14 -12.29 15.08
CA GLU A 168 7.81 -12.71 14.60
C GLU A 168 7.85 -14.17 14.08
N ALA A 169 9.03 -14.67 13.74
CA ALA A 169 9.27 -16.09 13.43
C ALA A 169 9.40 -16.98 14.68
N ALA A 170 9.76 -16.43 15.84
CA ALA A 170 9.90 -17.18 17.10
C ALA A 170 8.61 -17.90 17.56
N PRO A 171 7.40 -17.31 17.50
CA PRO A 171 6.18 -18.06 17.81
C PRO A 171 5.82 -19.12 16.74
N ALA A 172 6.34 -19.01 15.51
CA ALA A 172 6.13 -19.99 14.44
C ALA A 172 7.13 -21.16 14.51
N ALA A 173 8.39 -20.90 14.85
CA ALA A 173 9.43 -21.93 15.01
C ALA A 173 9.23 -22.77 16.28
N ALA A 174 8.74 -22.16 17.37
CA ALA A 174 8.43 -22.89 18.60
C ALA A 174 7.19 -23.82 18.48
N ALA A 175 6.35 -23.61 17.46
CA ALA A 175 5.22 -24.48 17.16
C ALA A 175 5.64 -25.72 16.34
N ASP A 176 6.68 -25.60 15.52
CA ASP A 176 7.21 -26.70 14.70
C ASP A 176 8.10 -27.66 15.53
N GLU A 177 8.85 -27.13 16.50
CA GLU A 177 9.71 -27.96 17.38
C GLU A 177 8.91 -28.87 18.35
N LYS A 178 7.63 -28.58 18.60
CA LYS A 178 6.75 -29.45 19.41
C LYS A 178 6.01 -30.53 18.62
N ALA A 179 6.21 -30.62 17.31
CA ALA A 179 5.52 -31.58 16.43
C ALA A 179 6.38 -32.79 16.01
N SER A 180 7.59 -32.96 16.57
CA SER A 180 8.31 -34.24 16.45
C SER A 180 7.83 -35.19 17.55
N PRO A 181 7.05 -36.25 17.24
CA PRO A 181 6.79 -37.28 18.23
C PRO A 181 8.12 -37.96 18.54
N ASP A 182 8.49 -37.84 19.82
CA ASP A 182 9.42 -38.70 20.53
C ASP A 182 9.20 -40.17 20.10
N ASN A 183 10.10 -40.70 19.26
CA ASN A 183 10.21 -42.13 19.01
C ASN A 183 11.51 -42.60 19.64
N ASN A 184 11.56 -42.55 20.96
CA ASN A 184 12.49 -43.33 21.75
C ASN A 184 11.71 -44.42 22.47
N ASP A 185 11.39 -45.50 21.75
CA ASP A 185 11.10 -46.80 22.37
C ASP A 185 11.27 -47.93 21.34
N THR A 186 12.49 -48.47 21.23
CA THR A 186 12.68 -49.92 21.10
C THR A 186 14.10 -50.34 21.50
N PRO A 187 14.27 -51.24 22.49
CA PRO A 187 15.54 -51.90 22.72
C PRO A 187 15.70 -53.02 21.69
N ILE A 188 16.57 -52.81 20.71
CA ILE A 188 17.11 -53.86 19.85
C ILE A 188 18.49 -54.25 20.40
N THR A 189 18.51 -55.21 21.32
CA THR A 189 19.69 -56.07 21.49
C THR A 189 19.68 -57.08 20.34
N GLU A 190 20.35 -56.73 19.24
CA GLU A 190 20.78 -57.70 18.24
C GLU A 190 22.03 -58.43 18.74
N GLU A 191 21.79 -59.70 19.00
CA GLU A 191 22.71 -60.83 18.87
C GLU A 191 23.55 -60.72 17.58
N ASN A 192 24.88 -60.66 17.71
CA ASN A 192 25.86 -61.39 16.87
C ASN A 192 27.30 -60.99 17.22
N SER A 193 28.01 -61.87 17.92
CA SER A 193 29.48 -61.94 17.88
C SER A 193 29.90 -63.39 17.65
N GLU A 194 29.95 -63.79 16.39
CA GLU A 194 30.87 -64.83 15.96
C GLU A 194 32.30 -64.28 16.09
N THR A 195 33.06 -64.83 17.03
CA THR A 195 34.52 -64.85 16.95
C THR A 195 34.98 -66.28 17.06
N ASN A 196 35.20 -66.86 15.88
CA ASN A 196 36.17 -67.90 15.61
C ASN A 196 37.55 -67.50 16.17
N ASP A 197 38.11 -68.32 17.07
CA ASP A 197 39.54 -68.71 17.11
C ASP A 197 39.83 -69.59 18.34
N GLY A 198 40.31 -70.82 18.10
CA GLY A 198 41.15 -71.60 19.02
C GLY A 198 40.52 -72.74 19.79
#